data_AF-A0A8I6XNX9-F1
#
_entry.id   AF-A0A8I6XNX9-F1
#
_cell.length_a   1.000
_cell.length_b   1.000
_cell.length_c   1.000
_cell.angle_alpha   90.00
_cell.angle_beta   90.00
_cell.angle_gamma   90.00
#
_symmetry.space_group_name_H-M   'P 1'
#
loop_
_entity.id
_entity.type
_entity.pdbx_description
1 polymer ?
#
loop_
_entity_poly.entity_id
_entity_poly.type
_entity_poly.pdbx_seq_one_letter_code
_entity_poly.pdbx_strand_id
1 'polypeptide(L)'
;MSAPFVAMSVLPAHRVQVSSSTSRRRCFSRQSISIRPAPPNRLLNLACSAKQDTIDKVCGIVKKQLAVAQDTLVNGDTKFADLGADSLDTVEIVMGLEEAFSITVDESSAQEIRTVEDAASLIDKLVTEKDS
;
A
#
# COMPACT_ATOMS: atom_id res chain seq x y z
N MET A 1 28.89 12.14 45.95
CA MET A 1 29.26 12.57 44.58
C MET A 1 28.15 12.08 43.65
N SER A 2 26.89 12.45 43.87
CA SER A 2 26.25 13.72 43.50
C SER A 2 26.05 13.84 41.99
N ALA A 3 25.00 13.19 41.49
CA ALA A 3 24.35 13.56 40.23
C ALA A 3 23.37 14.71 40.50
N PRO A 4 23.28 15.75 39.65
CA PRO A 4 22.18 16.69 39.73
C PRO A 4 21.07 16.35 38.73
N PHE A 5 19.88 16.52 39.28
CA PHE A 5 18.53 16.35 38.80
C PHE A 5 18.05 17.67 38.14
N VAL A 6 17.03 17.57 37.27
CA VAL A 6 16.08 18.63 36.83
C VAL A 6 16.52 19.62 35.75
N ALA A 7 15.79 19.64 34.62
CA ALA A 7 14.77 20.68 34.36
C ALA A 7 14.09 20.48 32.99
N MET A 8 12.88 19.92 33.02
CA MET A 8 11.84 20.26 32.04
C MET A 8 11.57 21.77 32.15
N SER A 9 11.56 22.48 31.02
CA SER A 9 10.95 23.79 30.95
C SER A 9 10.17 23.93 29.64
N VAL A 10 8.91 24.30 29.85
CA VAL A 10 7.79 24.40 28.94
C VAL A 10 7.92 25.62 28.01
N LEU A 11 7.23 25.55 26.88
CA LEU A 11 7.05 26.57 25.84
C LEU A 11 6.82 28.01 26.36
N PRO A 12 7.06 29.01 25.49
CA PRO A 12 5.89 29.72 24.97
C PRO A 12 5.93 30.01 23.47
N ALA A 13 4.74 29.94 22.86
CA ALA A 13 4.45 30.41 21.51
C ALA A 13 4.52 31.94 21.46
N HIS A 14 5.25 32.50 20.49
CA HIS A 14 5.22 33.93 20.18
C HIS A 14 4.84 34.19 18.71
N ARG A 15 3.68 34.82 18.60
CA ARG A 15 3.03 35.47 17.46
C ARG A 15 3.91 36.59 16.87
N VAL A 16 4.13 36.59 15.56
CA VAL A 16 4.62 37.74 14.77
C VAL A 16 3.88 37.74 13.43
N GLN A 17 2.78 38.49 13.34
CA GLN A 17 2.62 39.77 12.62
C GLN A 17 2.67 39.69 11.10
N VAL A 18 1.46 39.75 10.53
CA VAL A 18 1.16 40.22 9.18
C VAL A 18 1.46 41.72 9.11
N SER A 19 2.24 42.13 8.12
CA SER A 19 2.40 43.54 7.75
C SER A 19 2.26 43.71 6.23
N SER A 20 1.28 44.56 5.92
CA SER A 20 0.91 45.18 4.66
C SER A 20 2.05 45.88 3.90
N SER A 21 1.98 45.90 2.57
CA SER A 21 2.15 47.15 1.79
C SER A 21 1.85 46.97 0.30
N THR A 22 0.79 47.65 -0.10
CA THR A 22 0.37 48.13 -1.42
C THR A 22 1.51 48.70 -2.26
N SER A 23 1.52 48.48 -3.59
CA SER A 23 1.52 49.55 -4.63
C SER A 23 2.22 49.19 -5.97
N ARG A 24 1.39 49.14 -7.01
CA ARG A 24 1.54 49.70 -8.38
C ARG A 24 2.51 49.12 -9.43
N ARG A 25 1.84 48.71 -10.52
CA ARG A 25 2.05 49.01 -11.96
C ARG A 25 3.17 48.23 -12.69
N ARG A 26 2.76 47.47 -13.72
CA ARG A 26 2.71 47.95 -15.13
C ARG A 26 1.97 46.94 -16.02
N CYS A 27 0.97 47.43 -16.75
CA CYS A 27 0.52 46.86 -18.02
C CYS A 27 1.52 47.23 -19.14
N PHE A 28 1.33 46.64 -20.32
CA PHE A 28 2.19 46.60 -21.53
C PHE A 28 3.22 45.47 -21.47
N SER A 29 3.29 44.52 -22.40
CA SER A 29 2.81 44.48 -23.78
C SER A 29 2.74 43.02 -24.26
N ARG A 30 1.76 42.75 -25.12
CA ARG A 30 1.71 41.62 -26.06
C ARG A 30 3.09 41.09 -26.44
N GLN A 31 3.35 39.83 -26.12
CA GLN A 31 4.11 38.93 -26.98
C GLN A 31 3.54 37.51 -26.80
N SER A 32 3.26 36.94 -27.95
CA SER A 32 2.53 35.70 -28.22
C SER A 32 3.41 34.46 -28.05
N ILE A 33 2.77 33.29 -27.85
CA ILE A 33 3.28 31.90 -28.03
C ILE A 33 4.08 31.40 -26.80
N SER A 34 3.84 30.25 -26.16
CA SER A 34 3.16 29.00 -26.53
C SER A 34 2.56 28.36 -25.26
N ILE A 35 1.23 28.22 -25.18
CA ILE A 35 0.60 27.31 -24.22
C ILE A 35 0.62 25.96 -24.91
N ARG A 36 1.51 25.05 -24.48
CA ARG A 36 1.35 23.63 -24.81
C ARG A 36 0.27 23.08 -23.86
N PRO A 37 -0.93 22.69 -24.33
CA PRO A 37 -1.82 21.91 -23.49
C PRO A 37 -1.21 20.51 -23.40
N ALA A 38 -0.79 20.12 -22.19
CA ALA A 38 -0.44 18.73 -21.93
C ALA A 38 -1.73 17.90 -22.06
N PRO A 39 -1.72 16.79 -22.83
CA PRO A 39 -2.86 15.89 -22.83
C PRO A 39 -2.99 15.26 -21.43
N PRO A 40 -4.21 15.13 -20.87
CA PRO A 40 -4.41 14.35 -19.65
C PRO A 40 -4.48 12.88 -20.04
N ASN A 41 -3.40 12.31 -20.59
CA ASN A 41 -3.29 10.87 -20.67
C ASN A 41 -2.68 10.38 -19.36
N ARG A 42 -3.60 10.35 -18.40
CA ARG A 42 -3.64 9.51 -17.20
C ARG A 42 -2.84 8.25 -17.48
N LEU A 43 -1.67 8.16 -16.87
CA LEU A 43 -1.01 6.90 -16.61
C LEU A 43 -2.02 6.08 -15.82
N LEU A 44 -2.76 5.24 -16.55
CA LEU A 44 -3.45 4.14 -15.91
C LEU A 44 -2.32 3.27 -15.38
N ASN A 45 -1.98 3.48 -14.11
CA ASN A 45 -1.55 2.37 -13.27
C ASN A 45 -2.65 1.32 -13.45
N LEU A 46 -2.42 0.39 -14.37
CA LEU A 46 -2.98 -0.93 -14.22
C LEU A 46 -2.34 -1.48 -12.95
N ALA A 47 -2.90 -1.07 -11.80
CA ALA A 47 -3.01 -1.99 -10.69
C ALA A 47 -3.75 -3.16 -11.32
N CYS A 48 -3.02 -4.24 -11.61
CA CYS A 48 -3.66 -5.50 -11.95
C CYS A 48 -4.45 -5.88 -10.70
N SER A 49 -5.68 -5.40 -10.63
CA SER A 49 -6.63 -5.85 -9.63
C SER A 49 -6.84 -7.31 -9.98
N ALA A 50 -6.20 -8.18 -9.21
CA ALA A 50 -6.53 -9.60 -9.23
C ALA A 50 -8.06 -9.74 -9.21
N LYS A 51 -8.57 -10.79 -9.86
CA LYS A 51 -10.01 -11.07 -9.90
C LYS A 51 -10.53 -11.03 -8.47
N GLN A 52 -11.63 -10.32 -8.25
CA GLN A 52 -12.21 -10.18 -6.91
C GLN A 52 -12.49 -11.56 -6.28
N ASP A 53 -12.91 -12.53 -7.09
CA ASP A 53 -13.10 -13.92 -6.67
C ASP A 53 -11.82 -14.58 -6.12
N THR A 54 -10.67 -14.26 -6.69
CA THR A 54 -9.36 -14.75 -6.23
C THR A 54 -9.01 -14.11 -4.89
N ILE A 55 -9.17 -12.79 -4.77
CA ILE A 55 -8.93 -12.06 -3.52
C ILE A 55 -9.78 -12.62 -2.38
N ASP A 56 -11.08 -12.84 -2.62
CA ASP A 56 -11.99 -13.33 -1.59
C ASP A 56 -11.62 -14.75 -1.12
N LYS A 57 -11.15 -15.61 -2.04
CA LYS A 57 -10.62 -16.94 -1.72
C LYS A 57 -9.33 -16.86 -0.91
N VAL A 58 -8.39 -16.00 -1.31
CA VAL A 58 -7.14 -15.78 -0.58
C VAL A 58 -7.44 -15.29 0.84
N CYS A 59 -8.31 -14.28 0.99
CA CYS A 59 -8.77 -13.81 2.30
C CYS A 59 -9.33 -14.94 3.16
N GLY A 60 -10.14 -15.83 2.57
CA GLY A 60 -10.71 -16.98 3.26
C GLY A 60 -9.67 -17.98 3.75
N ILE A 61 -8.61 -18.23 2.97
CA ILE A 61 -7.50 -19.12 3.34
C ILE A 61 -6.66 -18.49 4.45
N VAL A 62 -6.30 -17.21 4.31
CA VAL A 62 -5.52 -16.46 5.30
C VAL A 62 -6.23 -16.44 6.66
N LYS A 63 -7.55 -16.18 6.68
CA LYS A 63 -8.34 -16.21 7.93
C LYS A 63 -8.33 -17.59 8.59
N LYS A 64 -8.34 -18.67 7.80
CA LYS A 64 -8.31 -20.04 8.32
C LYS A 64 -6.95 -20.39 8.94
N GLN A 65 -5.85 -20.07 8.24
CA GLN A 65 -4.51 -20.40 8.72
C GLN A 65 -4.14 -19.58 9.96
N LEU A 66 -4.43 -18.28 9.96
CA LEU A 66 -4.13 -17.40 11.09
C LEU A 66 -5.18 -17.44 12.21
N ALA A 67 -6.18 -18.32 12.12
CA ALA A 67 -7.31 -18.41 13.05
C ALA A 67 -7.97 -17.04 13.38
N VAL A 68 -8.03 -16.15 12.39
CA VAL A 68 -8.57 -14.80 12.54
C VAL A 68 -10.10 -14.84 12.53
N ALA A 69 -10.73 -14.05 13.41
CA ALA A 69 -12.18 -13.94 13.48
C ALA A 69 -12.79 -13.57 12.10
N GLN A 70 -13.95 -14.16 11.78
CA GLN A 70 -14.62 -13.86 10.51
C GLN A 70 -15.01 -12.38 10.38
N ASP A 71 -15.29 -11.74 11.52
CA ASP A 71 -15.61 -10.30 11.62
C ASP A 71 -14.42 -9.38 11.34
N THR A 72 -13.20 -9.91 11.35
CA THR A 72 -12.01 -9.12 10.98
C THR A 72 -12.07 -8.82 9.49
N LEU A 73 -12.02 -7.52 9.18
CA LEU A 73 -12.02 -7.03 7.82
C LEU A 73 -10.64 -7.26 7.21
N VAL A 74 -10.56 -8.17 6.22
CA VAL A 74 -9.35 -8.48 5.47
C VAL A 74 -9.62 -8.11 4.01
N ASN A 75 -8.96 -7.07 3.55
CA ASN A 75 -8.99 -6.56 2.18
C ASN A 75 -7.69 -6.88 1.43
N GLY A 76 -7.64 -6.63 0.13
CA GLY A 76 -6.42 -6.74 -0.69
C GLY A 76 -5.22 -5.97 -0.12
N ASP A 77 -5.43 -4.74 0.35
CA ASP A 77 -4.39 -3.90 0.94
C ASP A 77 -3.84 -4.40 2.29
N THR A 78 -4.47 -5.42 2.89
CA THR A 78 -4.11 -5.90 4.22
C THR A 78 -2.78 -6.63 4.16
N LYS A 79 -1.85 -6.25 5.04
CA LYS A 79 -0.56 -6.93 5.16
C LYS A 79 -0.70 -8.14 6.06
N PHE A 80 0.00 -9.22 5.74
CA PHE A 80 0.01 -10.41 6.59
C PHE A 80 0.61 -10.12 7.97
N ALA A 81 1.64 -9.27 8.03
CA ALA A 81 2.22 -8.83 9.29
C ALA A 81 1.23 -8.08 10.20
N ASP A 82 0.25 -7.34 9.62
CA ASP A 82 -0.77 -6.63 10.40
C ASP A 82 -1.81 -7.60 10.98
N LEU A 83 -1.95 -8.79 10.37
CA LEU A 83 -2.76 -9.90 10.88
C LEU A 83 -2.00 -10.77 11.89
N GLY A 84 -0.75 -10.44 12.18
CA GLY A 84 0.11 -11.19 13.09
C GLY A 84 0.78 -12.40 12.47
N ALA A 85 0.77 -12.53 11.14
CA ALA A 85 1.50 -13.59 10.45
C ALA A 85 3.01 -13.39 10.61
N ASP A 86 3.70 -14.44 11.02
CA ASP A 86 5.15 -14.50 11.00
C ASP A 86 5.70 -15.16 9.71
N SER A 87 7.01 -15.37 9.66
CA SER A 87 7.66 -16.01 8.51
C SER A 87 7.24 -17.46 8.31
N LEU A 88 6.87 -18.18 9.37
CA LEU A 88 6.39 -19.56 9.30
C LEU A 88 4.94 -19.60 8.82
N ASP A 89 4.10 -18.70 9.35
CA ASP A 89 2.70 -18.57 8.93
C ASP A 89 2.60 -18.25 7.43
N THR A 90 3.51 -17.43 6.90
CA THR A 90 3.56 -17.12 5.47
C THR A 90 3.79 -18.38 4.62
N VAL A 91 4.64 -19.29 5.07
CA VAL A 91 4.88 -20.58 4.39
C VAL A 91 3.62 -21.44 4.42
N GLU A 92 2.94 -21.53 5.57
CA GLU A 92 1.68 -22.29 5.70
C GLU A 92 0.55 -21.73 4.83
N ILE A 93 0.45 -20.40 4.74
CA ILE A 93 -0.50 -19.71 3.86
C ILE A 93 -0.20 -20.05 2.41
N VAL A 94 1.06 -19.97 1.98
CA VAL A 94 1.46 -20.26 0.60
C VAL A 94 1.18 -21.71 0.25
N MET A 95 1.51 -22.67 1.12
CA MET A 95 1.17 -24.08 0.91
C MET A 95 -0.34 -24.31 0.77
N GLY A 96 -1.16 -23.63 1.60
CA GLY A 96 -2.62 -23.71 1.49
C GLY A 96 -3.16 -23.10 0.20
N LEU A 97 -2.52 -22.05 -0.31
CA LEU A 97 -2.84 -21.42 -1.59
C LEU A 97 -2.46 -22.32 -2.77
N GLU A 98 -1.28 -22.95 -2.75
CA GLU A 98 -0.84 -23.93 -3.74
C GLU A 98 -1.81 -25.10 -3.87
N GLU A 99 -2.25 -25.66 -2.73
CA GLU A 99 -3.23 -26.75 -2.72
C GLU A 99 -4.60 -26.29 -3.24
N ALA A 100 -5.10 -25.14 -2.77
CA ALA A 100 -6.43 -24.64 -3.13
C ALA A 100 -6.59 -24.28 -4.62
N PHE A 101 -5.52 -23.75 -5.24
CA PHE A 101 -5.51 -23.38 -6.66
C PHE A 101 -4.78 -24.41 -7.54
N SER A 102 -4.20 -25.46 -6.94
CA SER A 102 -3.39 -26.48 -7.61
C SER A 102 -2.25 -25.87 -8.45
N ILE A 103 -1.59 -24.86 -7.91
CA ILE A 103 -0.46 -24.17 -8.57
C ILE A 103 0.86 -24.48 -7.84
N THR A 104 1.97 -24.04 -8.43
CA THR A 104 3.30 -24.08 -7.79
C THR A 104 3.81 -22.66 -7.67
N VAL A 105 4.15 -22.24 -6.46
CA VAL A 105 4.69 -20.92 -6.16
C VAL A 105 6.15 -21.08 -5.77
N ASP A 106 7.04 -20.36 -6.45
CA ASP A 106 8.45 -20.36 -6.08
C ASP A 106 8.66 -19.72 -4.69
N GLU A 107 9.55 -20.30 -3.90
CA GLU A 107 9.96 -19.78 -2.58
C GLU A 107 10.35 -18.30 -2.64
N SER A 108 11.10 -17.90 -3.68
CA SER A 108 11.51 -16.50 -3.85
C SER A 108 10.32 -15.57 -4.02
N SER A 109 9.30 -16.00 -4.79
CA SER A 109 8.09 -15.20 -5.00
C SER A 109 7.21 -15.21 -3.75
N ALA A 110 7.12 -16.33 -3.04
CA ALA A 110 6.41 -16.47 -1.77
C ALA A 110 6.94 -15.49 -0.69
N GLN A 111 8.27 -15.34 -0.59
CA GLN A 111 8.91 -14.42 0.35
C GLN A 111 8.70 -12.93 0.00
N GLU A 112 8.39 -12.62 -1.26
CA GLU A 112 8.10 -11.27 -1.71
C GLU A 112 6.65 -10.84 -1.40
N ILE A 113 5.76 -11.79 -1.11
CA ILE A 113 4.35 -11.51 -0.83
C ILE A 113 4.20 -10.83 0.52
N ARG A 114 3.66 -9.61 0.53
CA ARG A 114 3.44 -8.84 1.77
C ARG A 114 1.97 -8.59 2.06
N THR A 115 1.16 -8.49 1.02
CA THR A 115 -0.27 -8.20 1.10
C THR A 115 -1.10 -9.31 0.48
N VAL A 116 -2.39 -9.33 0.83
CA VAL A 116 -3.37 -10.22 0.21
C VAL A 116 -3.47 -9.97 -1.30
N GLU A 117 -3.38 -8.71 -1.74
CA GLU A 117 -3.41 -8.36 -3.16
C GLU A 117 -2.19 -8.88 -3.92
N ASP A 118 -0.99 -8.84 -3.32
CA ASP A 118 0.21 -9.43 -3.92
C ASP A 118 0.02 -10.94 -4.15
N ALA A 119 -0.54 -11.64 -3.15
CA ALA A 119 -0.81 -13.07 -3.22
C ALA A 119 -1.82 -13.39 -4.32
N ALA A 120 -2.95 -12.68 -4.33
CA ALA A 120 -4.00 -12.89 -5.32
C ALA A 120 -3.51 -12.60 -6.75
N SER A 121 -2.69 -11.55 -6.91
CA SER A 121 -2.10 -11.19 -8.20
C SER A 121 -1.12 -12.25 -8.71
N LEU A 122 -0.34 -12.85 -7.82
CA LEU A 122 0.56 -13.95 -8.16
C LEU A 122 -0.22 -15.20 -8.56
N ILE A 123 -1.25 -15.55 -7.79
CA ILE A 123 -2.14 -16.69 -8.06
C ILE A 123 -2.79 -16.55 -9.44
N ASP A 124 -3.35 -15.38 -9.74
CA ASP A 124 -4.02 -15.15 -11.02
C ASP A 124 -3.08 -15.33 -12.22
N LYS A 125 -1.80 -14.93 -12.09
CA LYS A 125 -0.79 -15.15 -13.13
C LYS A 125 -0.52 -16.63 -13.34
N LEU A 126 -0.24 -17.37 -12.27
CA LEU A 126 0.10 -18.79 -12.32
C LEU A 126 -1.09 -19.65 -12.79
N VAL A 127 -2.31 -19.32 -12.38
CA VAL A 127 -3.52 -19.99 -12.88
C VAL A 127 -3.68 -19.79 -14.39
N THR A 128 -3.46 -18.56 -14.88
CA THR A 128 -3.55 -18.26 -16.32
C THR A 128 -2.48 -18.99 -17.14
N GLU A 129 -1.26 -19.12 -16.60
CA GLU A 129 -0.17 -19.88 -17.24
C GLU A 129 -0.43 -21.39 -17.25
N LYS A 130 -1.04 -21.94 -16.19
CA LYS A 130 -1.37 -23.36 -16.11
C LYS A 130 -2.48 -23.80 -17.07
N ASP A 131 -3.45 -22.92 -17.31
CA ASP A 131 -4.59 -23.18 -18.20
C ASP A 131 -4.25 -22.95 -19.69
N SER A 132 -3.01 -22.55 -20.03
CA SER A 132 -2.51 -22.31 -21.39
C SER A 132 -1.75 -23.51 -21.95
#